data_AF-A0A5E5QIU5-F1
#
_entry.id   AF-A0A5E5QIU5-F1
#
_cell.length_a   1.000
_cell.length_b   1.000
_cell.length_c   1.000
_cell.angle_alpha   90.00
_cell.angle_beta   90.00
_cell.angle_gamma   90.00
#
_symmetry.space_group_name_H-M   'P 1'
#
loop_
_entity.id
_entity.type
_entity.pdbx_description
1 polymer ?
#
loop_
_entity_poly.entity_id
_entity_poly.type
_entity_poly.pdbx_seq_one_letter_code
_entity_poly.pdbx_strand_id
1 'polypeptide(L)' 'MTITFNHLNDIPVISLIEPYCQTYTYDAGNNLTNLSHQAKSNTWQQSLTIHPNSNRGTEN' A
#
# COMPACT_ATOMS: atom_id res chain seq x y z
N MET A 1 -32.04 -13.72 23.52
CA MET A 1 -32.16 -12.26 23.33
C MET A 1 -31.59 -11.96 21.96
N THR A 2 -32.45 -11.62 21.01
CA THR A 2 -32.06 -11.47 19.59
C THR A 2 -32.36 -10.05 19.20
N ILE A 3 -31.34 -9.31 18.78
CA ILE A 3 -31.50 -7.96 18.23
C ILE A 3 -31.54 -8.11 16.71
N THR A 4 -32.66 -7.76 16.11
CA THR A 4 -32.84 -7.73 14.65
C THR A 4 -32.69 -6.29 14.18
N PHE A 5 -31.73 -6.01 13.28
CA PHE A 5 -31.57 -4.71 12.65
C PHE A 5 -32.25 -4.69 11.26
N ASN A 6 -33.47 -4.16 11.21
CA ASN A 6 -34.30 -4.09 9.99
C ASN A 6 -34.05 -2.84 9.11
N HIS A 7 -32.80 -2.37 8.95
CA HIS A 7 -32.53 -1.15 8.16
C HIS A 7 -31.25 -1.20 7.31
N LEU A 8 -30.91 -2.35 6.71
CA LEU A 8 -29.71 -2.45 5.85
C LEU A 8 -29.95 -3.27 4.57
N ASN A 9 -31.18 -3.31 4.05
CA ASN A 9 -31.49 -4.06 2.82
C ASN A 9 -31.25 -3.27 1.52
N ASP A 10 -30.85 -2.00 1.58
CA ASP A 10 -30.61 -1.16 0.38
C ASP A 10 -29.28 -0.38 0.40
N ILE A 11 -28.36 -0.70 1.31
CA ILE A 11 -26.99 -0.16 1.22
C ILE A 11 -26.21 -1.10 0.30
N PRO A 12 -25.71 -0.66 -0.87
CA PRO A 12 -24.80 -1.48 -1.64
C PRO A 12 -23.68 -1.87 -0.69
N VAL A 13 -23.37 -3.16 -0.59
CA VAL A 13 -22.21 -3.64 0.16
C VAL A 13 -21.03 -2.81 -0.35
N ILE A 14 -20.63 -1.79 0.42
CA ILE A 14 -19.44 -1.06 0.14
C ILE A 14 -18.33 -2.04 0.50
N SER A 15 -17.94 -2.87 -0.47
CA SER A 15 -16.62 -3.48 -0.44
C SER A 15 -15.64 -2.33 -0.66
N LEU A 16 -15.42 -1.50 0.38
CA LEU A 16 -14.56 -0.32 0.35
C LEU A 16 -13.07 -0.70 0.42
N ILE A 17 -12.75 -1.99 0.32
CA ILE A 17 -11.39 -2.49 0.45
C ILE A 17 -11.13 -3.34 -0.78
N GLU A 18 -10.38 -2.77 -1.72
CA GLU A 18 -9.80 -3.57 -2.80
C GLU A 18 -8.47 -4.18 -2.35
N PRO A 19 -8.17 -5.43 -2.75
CA PRO A 19 -6.85 -6.00 -2.53
C PRO A 19 -5.82 -5.28 -3.41
N TYR A 20 -4.60 -5.20 -2.91
CA TYR A 20 -3.45 -4.69 -3.65
C TYR A 20 -2.25 -5.60 -3.45
N CYS A 21 -1.29 -5.51 -4.35
CA CYS A 21 0.02 -6.14 -4.24
C CYS A 21 1.09 -5.05 -4.10
N GLN A 22 2.07 -5.28 -3.24
CA GLN A 22 3.26 -4.43 -3.14
C GLN A 22 4.52 -5.24 -3.45
N THR A 23 5.43 -4.62 -4.18
CA THR A 23 6.75 -5.17 -4.47
C THR A 23 7.81 -4.23 -3.90
N TYR A 24 8.74 -4.80 -3.14
CA TYR A 24 9.83 -4.09 -2.49
C TYR A 24 11.15 -4.52 -3.14
N THR A 25 11.96 -3.54 -3.55
CA THR A 25 13.30 -3.79 -4.06
C THR A 25 14.32 -3.26 -3.06
N TYR A 26 15.30 -4.09 -2.73
CA TYR A 26 16.38 -3.77 -1.81
C TYR A 26 17.73 -3.79 -2.54
N ASP A 27 18.62 -2.91 -2.13
CA ASP A 27 20.03 -2.99 -2.52
C ASP A 27 20.79 -4.05 -1.70
N ALA A 28 22.08 -4.24 -2.02
CA ALA A 28 22.95 -5.18 -1.30
C ALA A 28 23.21 -4.79 0.18
N GLY A 29 22.91 -3.55 0.57
CA GLY A 29 23.03 -3.03 1.93
C GLY A 29 21.72 -3.12 2.73
N ASN A 30 20.70 -3.82 2.22
CA ASN A 30 19.36 -3.96 2.77
C ASN A 30 18.56 -2.64 2.88
N ASN A 31 18.86 -1.63 2.06
CA ASN A 31 18.04 -0.42 1.97
C ASN A 31 16.90 -0.62 0.99
N LEU A 32 15.69 -0.15 1.32
CA LEU A 32 14.58 -0.09 0.37
C LEU A 32 14.88 0.98 -0.68
N THR A 33 15.01 0.58 -1.95
CA THR A 33 15.26 1.52 -3.06
C THR A 33 14.01 1.79 -3.88
N ASN A 34 13.08 0.84 -3.95
CA ASN A 34 11.83 0.99 -4.69
C ASN A 34 10.67 0.32 -3.98
N LEU A 35 9.55 1.04 -3.89
CA LEU A 35 8.25 0.53 -3.49
C LEU A 35 7.29 0.70 -4.65
N SER A 36 6.78 -0.41 -5.18
CA SER A 36 5.72 -0.40 -6.18
C SER A 36 4.43 -0.90 -5.56
N HIS A 37 3.34 -0.18 -5.79
CA HIS A 37 1.99 -0.53 -5.40
C HIS A 37 1.13 -0.76 -6.63
N GLN A 38 0.43 -1.89 -6.65
CA GLN A 38 -0.49 -2.29 -7.70
C GLN A 38 -1.84 -2.64 -7.09
N ALA A 39 -2.85 -1.83 -7.37
CA ALA A 39 -4.25 -2.15 -7.16
C ALA A 39 -5.02 -1.95 -8.47
N LYS A 40 -6.30 -2.36 -8.51
CA LYS A 40 -7.12 -2.17 -9.71
C LYS A 40 -7.43 -0.69 -9.93
N SER A 41 -7.69 0.07 -8.85
CA SER A 41 -8.03 1.48 -8.96
C SER A 41 -6.81 2.40 -9.17
N ASN A 42 -5.65 2.01 -8.66
CA ASN A 42 -4.46 2.86 -8.67
C ASN A 42 -3.16 2.06 -8.74
N THR A 43 -2.18 2.61 -9.43
CA THR A 43 -0.82 2.09 -9.49
C THR A 43 0.14 3.25 -9.27
N TRP A 44 1.05 3.11 -8.31
CA TRP A 44 2.07 4.11 -8.02
C TRP A 44 3.40 3.47 -7.68
N GLN A 45 4.46 4.25 -7.84
CA GLN A 45 5.81 3.85 -7.49
C GLN A 45 6.49 4.97 -6.72
N GLN A 46 7.26 4.59 -5.71
CA GLN A 46 8.14 5.47 -4.97
C GLN A 46 9.57 4.96 -5.12
N SER A 47 10.44 5.80 -5.66
CA SER A 47 11.88 5.56 -5.70
C SER A 47 12.53 6.29 -4.54
N LEU A 48 13.36 5.59 -3.79
CA LEU A 48 14.12 6.13 -2.67
C LEU A 48 15.59 6.19 -3.08
N THR A 49 16.13 7.39 -3.14
CA THR A 49 17.57 7.58 -3.35
C THR A 49 18.28 7.38 -2.03
N ILE A 50 19.29 6.50 -2.02
CA ILE A 50 20.10 6.19 -0.83
C ILE A 50 21.43 6.90 -0.96
N HIS A 51 21.90 7.49 0.14
CA HIS A 51 23.19 8.16 0.18
C HIS A 51 24.33 7.16 -0.11
N PRO A 52 25.30 7.47 -0.99
CA PRO A 52 26.28 6.49 -1.48
C PRO A 52 27.15 5.84 -0.39
N ASN A 53 27.34 6.53 0.74
CA ASN A 53 28.22 6.08 1.82
C ASN A 53 27.49 5.84 3.16
N SER A 54 26.16 5.74 3.16
CA SER A 54 25.38 5.47 4.39
C SER A 54 23.98 4.95 4.09
N ASN A 55 23.30 4.34 5.05
CA ASN A 55 21.91 3.86 4.92
C ASN A 55 20.85 4.97 5.05
N ARG A 56 21.23 6.24 4.93
CA ARG A 56 20.29 7.36 4.98
C ARG A 56 19.62 7.52 3.63
N GLY A 57 18.30 7.62 3.62
CA GLY A 57 17.58 8.14 2.45
C GLY A 57 17.98 9.60 2.22
N THR A 58 18.03 10.01 0.95
CA THR A 58 18.09 11.42 0.60
C THR A 58 16.65 11.90 0.48
N GLU A 59 16.21 12.70 1.45
CA GLU A 59 14.96 13.44 1.36
C GLU A 59 15.08 14.51 0.25
N ASN A 60 14.07 14.60 -0.61
CA ASN A 60 13.89 15.70 -1.57
C ASN A 60 12.97 16.76 -0.96
#